data_AF-A0AAW3FEC6-F1
#
_entry.id   AF-A0AAW3FEC6-F1
#
_cell.length_a   1.000
_cell.length_b   1.000
_cell.length_c   1.000
_cell.angle_alpha   90.00
_cell.angle_beta   90.00
_cell.angle_gamma   90.00
#
_symmetry.space_group_name_H-M   'P 1'
#
loop_
_entity.id
_entity.type
_entity.pdbx_description
1 polymer ?
#
loop_
_entity_poly.entity_id
_entity_poly.type
_entity_poly.pdbx_seq_one_letter_code
_entity_poly.pdbx_strand_id
1 'polypeptide(L)'
;MVKKLVQASTLLREKGYIEEKFDQEGFTECVYNWFKTHDLKDKLLIRPKRFIEMDNPPKGGWKDMTVVEDWINQFSWEEQLTLVQKGQAVPFVFIDKPFIKNAVYMLQIMNGFIVEKGKKGVYEVSLI
;
A
#
# COMPACT_ATOMS: atom_id res chain seq x y z
N MET A 1 10.07 42.53 -7.70
CA MET A 1 9.45 41.55 -6.78
C MET A 1 9.78 40.16 -7.26
N VAL A 2 10.61 39.41 -6.53
CA VAL A 2 10.86 37.99 -6.84
C VAL A 2 9.62 37.22 -6.40
N LYS A 3 8.90 36.58 -7.33
CA LYS A 3 7.77 35.70 -6.98
C LYS A 3 8.33 34.53 -6.17
N LYS A 4 7.97 34.46 -4.89
CA LYS A 4 8.31 33.34 -4.02
C LYS A 4 7.72 32.07 -4.64
N LEU A 5 8.54 31.05 -4.84
CA LEU A 5 8.12 29.79 -5.44
C LEU A 5 7.03 29.18 -4.54
N VAL A 6 5.85 28.93 -5.10
CA VAL A 6 4.75 28.29 -4.35
C VAL A 6 5.04 26.80 -4.27
N GLN A 7 5.24 26.28 -3.06
CA GLN A 7 5.53 24.88 -2.80
C GLN A 7 4.41 24.21 -2.00
N ALA A 8 4.02 23.00 -2.41
CA ALA A 8 3.00 22.22 -1.72
C ALA A 8 3.41 21.86 -0.27
N SER A 9 4.70 21.64 -0.01
CA SER A 9 5.25 21.39 1.33
C SER A 9 5.00 22.55 2.30
N THR A 10 5.07 23.79 1.81
CA THR A 10 4.72 24.98 2.60
C THR A 10 3.24 24.98 2.95
N LEU A 11 2.36 24.72 1.98
CA LEU A 11 0.91 24.65 2.20
C LEU A 11 0.51 23.52 3.16
N LEU A 12 1.18 22.36 3.08
CA LEU A 12 0.96 21.25 4.00
C LEU A 12 1.28 21.66 5.44
N ARG A 13 2.42 22.33 5.65
CA ARG A 13 2.81 22.85 6.98
C ARG A 13 1.84 23.92 7.49
N GLU A 14 1.40 24.84 6.64
CA GLU A 14 0.38 25.86 6.97
C GLU A 14 -0.95 25.22 7.38
N LYS A 15 -1.31 24.08 6.78
CA LYS A 15 -2.49 23.27 7.13
C LYS A 15 -2.27 22.36 8.33
N GLY A 16 -1.10 22.39 8.96
CA GLY A 16 -0.77 21.53 10.11
C GLY A 16 -0.55 20.06 9.76
N TYR A 17 -0.36 19.72 8.47
CA TYR A 17 -0.07 18.36 8.06
C TYR A 17 1.35 17.95 8.46
N ILE A 18 1.46 16.85 9.19
CA ILE A 18 2.73 16.23 9.57
C ILE A 18 2.93 15.03 8.64
N GLU A 19 4.01 15.06 7.87
CA GLU A 19 4.35 13.97 6.97
C GLU A 19 4.92 12.79 7.77
N GLU A 20 4.26 11.63 7.66
CA GLU A 20 4.74 10.40 8.28
C GLU A 20 6.01 9.88 7.62
N LYS A 21 6.82 9.12 8.36
CA LYS A 21 7.97 8.43 7.77
C LYS A 21 7.49 7.09 7.20
N PHE A 22 7.95 6.76 6.01
CA PHE A 22 7.70 5.44 5.44
C PHE A 22 8.59 4.40 6.12
N ASP A 23 7.97 3.38 6.72
CA ASP A 23 8.64 2.26 7.33
C ASP A 23 9.08 1.26 6.24
N GLN A 24 10.33 1.40 5.81
CA GLN A 24 10.90 0.62 4.71
C GLN A 24 11.20 -0.81 5.11
N GLU A 25 11.78 -1.00 6.29
CA GLU A 25 12.21 -2.31 6.80
C GLU A 25 10.98 -3.21 7.02
N GLY A 26 9.98 -2.73 7.76
CA GLY A 26 8.76 -3.50 8.01
C GLY A 26 7.99 -3.82 6.73
N PHE A 27 7.92 -2.87 5.79
CA PHE A 27 7.25 -3.09 4.51
C PHE A 27 7.93 -4.20 3.68
N THR A 28 9.25 -4.12 3.52
CA THR A 28 9.99 -5.10 2.71
C THR A 28 10.02 -6.48 3.36
N GLU A 29 10.13 -6.54 4.69
CA GLU A 29 10.03 -7.78 5.45
C GLU A 29 8.63 -8.43 5.31
N CYS A 30 7.55 -7.65 5.36
CA CYS A 30 6.18 -8.13 5.12
C CYS A 30 6.06 -8.81 3.75
N VAL A 31 6.51 -8.14 2.68
CA VAL A 31 6.44 -8.70 1.32
C VAL A 31 7.30 -9.96 1.20
N TYR A 32 8.52 -9.95 1.74
CA TYR A 32 9.40 -11.12 1.74
C TYR A 32 8.77 -12.31 2.46
N ASN A 33 8.25 -12.10 3.67
CA ASN A 33 7.65 -13.16 4.47
C ASN A 33 6.39 -13.72 3.83
N TRP A 34 5.60 -12.89 3.13
CA TRP A 34 4.48 -13.37 2.32
C TRP A 34 4.97 -14.35 1.25
N PHE A 35 5.90 -13.95 0.39
CA PHE A 35 6.42 -14.84 -0.67
C PHE A 35 7.13 -16.09 -0.14
N LYS A 36 7.74 -16.03 1.03
CA LYS A 36 8.41 -17.17 1.67
C LYS A 36 7.46 -18.35 1.94
N THR A 37 6.18 -18.09 2.16
CA THR A 37 5.18 -19.12 2.49
C THR A 37 4.19 -19.40 1.34
N HIS A 38 4.37 -18.77 0.18
CA HIS A 38 3.47 -18.85 -0.98
C HIS A 38 4.18 -19.49 -2.18
N ASP A 39 3.40 -19.89 -3.20
CA ASP A 39 3.97 -20.53 -4.39
C ASP A 39 4.73 -19.52 -5.26
N LEU A 40 5.74 -19.98 -6.01
CA LEU A 40 6.53 -19.16 -6.95
C LEU A 40 5.68 -18.41 -7.99
N LYS A 41 4.52 -18.95 -8.35
CA LYS A 41 3.59 -18.39 -9.34
C LYS A 41 2.67 -17.31 -8.77
N ASP A 42 2.63 -17.16 -7.44
CA ASP A 42 1.69 -16.28 -6.79
C ASP A 42 2.09 -14.81 -6.97
N LYS A 43 1.09 -13.95 -6.86
CA LYS A 43 1.26 -12.49 -6.99
C LYS A 43 0.69 -11.79 -5.78
N LEU A 44 1.43 -10.83 -5.25
CA LEU A 44 0.97 -9.96 -4.18
C LEU A 44 0.51 -8.62 -4.73
N LEU A 45 -0.68 -8.17 -4.33
CA LEU A 45 -1.19 -6.87 -4.75
C LEU A 45 -0.72 -5.74 -3.84
N ILE A 46 -0.33 -4.62 -4.44
CA ILE A 46 -0.06 -3.36 -3.75
C ILE A 46 -1.08 -2.32 -4.20
N ARG A 47 -1.80 -1.75 -3.25
CA ARG A 47 -2.90 -0.80 -3.51
C ARG A 47 -2.57 0.58 -2.93
N PRO A 48 -2.52 1.65 -3.74
CA PRO A 48 -2.40 2.99 -3.21
C PRO A 48 -3.73 3.45 -2.59
N LYS A 49 -3.69 3.96 -1.36
CA LYS A 49 -4.82 4.60 -0.68
C LYS A 49 -4.34 5.89 -0.02
N ARG A 50 -5.16 6.93 0.04
CA ARG A 50 -4.82 8.13 0.80
C ARG A 50 -5.19 7.90 2.26
N PHE A 51 -4.20 7.77 3.12
CA PHE A 51 -4.47 7.44 4.53
C PHE A 51 -5.10 8.59 5.29
N ILE A 52 -4.86 9.84 4.87
CA ILE A 52 -5.56 11.02 5.40
C ILE A 52 -7.11 10.96 5.25
N GLU A 53 -7.63 10.06 4.42
CA GLU A 53 -9.08 9.84 4.24
C GLU A 53 -9.64 8.73 5.17
N MET A 54 -8.82 8.15 6.05
CA MET A 54 -9.22 7.09 6.97
C MET A 54 -9.46 7.66 8.37
N ASP A 55 -10.45 7.13 9.09
CA ASP A 55 -10.73 7.57 10.47
C ASP A 55 -9.59 7.24 11.44
N ASN A 56 -8.90 6.12 11.20
CA ASN A 56 -7.71 5.70 11.96
C ASN A 56 -6.58 5.32 10.99
N PRO A 57 -5.81 6.29 10.48
CA PRO A 57 -4.76 6.03 9.51
C PRO A 57 -3.63 5.19 10.14
N PRO A 58 -3.14 4.16 9.45
CA PRO A 58 -1.99 3.40 9.93
C PRO A 58 -0.72 4.25 9.88
N LYS A 59 0.20 3.99 10.81
CA LYS A 59 1.53 4.63 10.85
C LYS A 59 2.52 3.90 9.93
N GLY A 60 3.62 4.56 9.60
CA GLY A 60 4.65 3.95 8.74
C GLY A 60 4.35 4.00 7.24
N GLY A 61 3.21 4.57 6.82
CA GLY A 61 2.88 4.78 5.41
C GLY A 61 2.47 3.52 4.64
N TRP A 62 2.24 2.41 5.33
CA TRP A 62 1.70 1.17 4.75
C TRP A 62 0.80 0.43 5.75
N LYS A 63 0.04 -0.57 5.26
CA LYS A 63 -0.75 -1.47 6.10
C LYS A 63 -0.84 -2.86 5.48
N ASP A 64 -0.49 -3.87 6.27
CA ASP A 64 -0.67 -5.27 5.92
C ASP A 64 -2.16 -5.63 5.84
N MET A 65 -2.56 -6.22 4.72
CA MET A 65 -3.90 -6.75 4.48
C MET A 65 -3.81 -8.17 3.86
N THR A 66 -2.67 -8.86 4.07
CA THR A 66 -2.37 -10.15 3.43
C THR A 66 -3.12 -11.32 4.06
N VAL A 67 -3.42 -11.23 5.36
CA VAL A 67 -4.29 -12.18 6.06
C VAL A 67 -5.74 -11.71 5.89
N VAL A 68 -6.48 -12.34 4.97
CA VAL A 68 -7.83 -11.90 4.57
C VAL A 68 -8.82 -12.04 5.73
N GLU A 69 -8.69 -13.12 6.49
CA GLU A 69 -9.52 -13.48 7.63
C GLU A 69 -9.49 -12.40 8.73
N ASP A 70 -8.36 -11.71 8.92
CA ASP A 70 -8.20 -10.69 9.95
C ASP A 70 -9.07 -9.45 9.70
N TRP A 71 -9.33 -9.12 8.44
CA TRP A 71 -10.08 -7.92 8.08
C TRP A 71 -11.46 -8.20 7.51
N ILE A 72 -11.67 -9.34 6.84
CA ILE A 72 -12.98 -9.65 6.23
C ILE A 72 -14.06 -9.88 7.29
N ASN A 73 -13.67 -10.44 8.45
CA ASN A 73 -14.58 -10.73 9.56
C ASN A 73 -15.08 -9.46 10.29
N GLN A 74 -14.55 -8.28 9.95
CA GLN A 74 -15.01 -7.00 10.49
C GLN A 74 -16.27 -6.47 9.79
N PHE A 75 -16.63 -7.04 8.64
CA PHE A 75 -17.77 -6.65 7.81
C PHE A 75 -19.01 -7.52 8.07
N SER A 76 -20.21 -7.02 7.75
CA SER A 76 -21.43 -7.84 7.78
C SER A 76 -21.36 -8.95 6.72
N TRP A 77 -22.17 -10.00 6.89
CA TRP A 77 -22.19 -11.10 5.92
C TRP A 77 -22.49 -10.65 4.48
N GLU A 78 -23.40 -9.69 4.28
CA GLU A 78 -23.74 -9.13 2.97
C GLU A 78 -22.55 -8.40 2.33
N GLU A 79 -21.78 -7.67 3.14
CA GLU A 79 -20.58 -6.97 2.70
C GLU A 79 -19.47 -7.97 2.35
N GLN A 80 -19.28 -9.01 3.16
CA GLN A 80 -18.34 -10.10 2.88
C GLN A 80 -18.69 -10.80 1.57
N LEU A 81 -19.97 -11.17 1.36
CA LEU A 81 -20.45 -11.77 0.12
C LEU A 81 -20.15 -10.88 -1.08
N THR A 82 -20.39 -9.57 -0.95
CA THR A 82 -20.10 -8.58 -2.00
C THR A 82 -18.60 -8.51 -2.33
N LEU A 83 -17.74 -8.52 -1.31
CA LEU A 83 -16.28 -8.48 -1.47
C LEU A 83 -15.76 -9.74 -2.18
N VAL A 84 -16.28 -10.92 -1.82
CA VAL A 84 -15.93 -12.20 -2.45
C VAL A 84 -16.39 -12.22 -3.91
N GLN A 85 -17.65 -11.84 -4.18
CA GLN A 85 -18.19 -11.80 -5.54
C GLN A 85 -17.44 -10.83 -6.46
N LYS A 86 -16.89 -9.74 -5.90
CA LYS A 86 -16.08 -8.76 -6.64
C LYS A 86 -14.60 -9.15 -6.75
N GLY A 87 -14.18 -10.29 -6.20
CA GLY A 87 -12.78 -10.70 -6.15
C GLY A 87 -11.88 -9.76 -5.35
N GLN A 88 -12.45 -9.08 -4.34
CA GLN A 88 -11.73 -8.12 -3.50
C GLN A 88 -11.19 -8.74 -2.21
N ALA A 89 -11.76 -9.88 -1.80
CA ALA A 89 -11.31 -10.74 -0.70
C ALA A 89 -10.06 -11.55 -1.09
N VAL A 90 -8.97 -10.84 -1.39
CA VAL A 90 -7.67 -11.42 -1.76
C VAL A 90 -6.56 -10.74 -0.96
N PRO A 91 -5.40 -11.37 -0.73
CA PRO A 91 -4.27 -10.75 -0.07
C PRO A 91 -3.76 -9.49 -0.78
N PHE A 92 -3.46 -8.43 -0.04
CA PHE A 92 -2.81 -7.23 -0.57
C PHE A 92 -2.10 -6.43 0.52
N VAL A 93 -1.36 -5.40 0.12
CA VAL A 93 -0.78 -4.38 1.02
C VAL A 93 -1.29 -3.00 0.60
N PHE A 94 -1.76 -2.21 1.57
CA PHE A 94 -2.05 -0.81 1.33
C PHE A 94 -0.78 0.03 1.49
N ILE A 95 -0.60 0.99 0.60
CA ILE A 95 0.48 1.98 0.67
C ILE A 95 -0.15 3.37 0.65
N ASP A 96 0.29 4.26 1.53
CA ASP A 96 -0.15 5.64 1.46
C ASP A 96 0.28 6.24 0.13
N LYS A 97 -0.66 6.87 -0.57
CA LYS A 97 -0.48 7.31 -1.96
C LYS A 97 0.79 8.15 -2.20
N PRO A 98 1.26 9.03 -1.29
CA PRO A 98 2.53 9.73 -1.45
C PRO A 98 3.75 8.81 -1.56
N PHE A 99 3.73 7.65 -0.90
CA PHE A 99 4.87 6.72 -0.83
C PHE A 99 4.87 5.64 -1.91
N ILE A 100 3.85 5.55 -2.76
CA ILE A 100 3.73 4.45 -3.74
C ILE A 100 4.94 4.31 -4.66
N LYS A 101 5.53 5.44 -5.10
CA LYS A 101 6.73 5.42 -5.96
C LYS A 101 7.94 4.89 -5.21
N ASN A 102 8.08 5.27 -3.93
CA ASN A 102 9.16 4.77 -3.08
C ASN A 102 9.02 3.26 -2.86
N ALA A 103 7.81 2.80 -2.51
CA ALA A 103 7.51 1.39 -2.29
C ALA A 103 7.83 0.53 -3.53
N VAL A 104 7.39 0.97 -4.71
CA VAL A 104 7.69 0.28 -5.97
C VAL A 104 9.19 0.26 -6.26
N TYR A 105 9.89 1.39 -6.07
CA TYR A 105 11.34 1.47 -6.26
C TYR A 105 12.10 0.50 -5.35
N MET A 106 11.76 0.43 -4.07
CA MET A 106 12.40 -0.49 -3.13
C MET A 106 12.22 -1.94 -3.57
N LEU A 107 10.98 -2.34 -3.86
CA LEU A 107 10.71 -3.72 -4.27
C LEU A 107 11.43 -4.11 -5.57
N GLN A 108 11.39 -3.25 -6.59
CA GLN A 108 12.01 -3.53 -7.88
C GLN A 108 13.53 -3.48 -7.83
N ILE A 109 14.08 -2.37 -7.33
CA ILE A 109 15.50 -2.05 -7.50
C ILE A 109 16.34 -2.55 -6.34
N MET A 110 15.81 -2.48 -5.11
CA MET A 110 16.57 -2.87 -3.91
C MET A 110 16.39 -4.33 -3.55
N ASN A 111 15.19 -4.88 -3.72
CA ASN A 111 14.86 -6.25 -3.31
C ASN A 111 14.77 -7.26 -4.46
N GLY A 112 14.74 -6.80 -5.72
CA GLY A 112 14.78 -7.67 -6.90
C GLY A 112 13.45 -8.34 -7.26
N PHE A 113 12.32 -7.88 -6.71
CA PHE A 113 11.01 -8.35 -7.12
C PHE A 113 10.62 -7.78 -8.49
N ILE A 114 9.81 -8.51 -9.23
CA ILE A 114 9.15 -7.97 -10.42
C ILE A 114 7.91 -7.23 -9.94
N VAL A 115 7.80 -5.95 -10.28
CA VAL A 115 6.61 -5.15 -9.97
C VAL A 115 6.00 -4.62 -11.25
N GLU A 116 4.75 -4.97 -11.52
CA GLU A 116 4.01 -4.56 -12.69
C GLU A 116 2.85 -3.65 -12.30
N LYS A 117 2.56 -2.66 -13.14
CA LYS A 117 1.42 -1.77 -12.91
C LYS A 117 0.15 -2.40 -13.49
N GLY A 118 -0.77 -2.78 -12.63
CA GLY A 118 -2.08 -3.29 -12.99
C GLY A 118 -3.12 -2.19 -13.26
N LYS A 119 -4.39 -2.58 -13.27
CA LYS A 119 -5.52 -1.67 -13.51
C LYS A 119 -5.73 -0.73 -12.32
N LYS A 120 -6.26 0.47 -12.60
CA LYS A 120 -6.65 1.48 -11.59
C LYS A 120 -5.51 1.89 -10.63
N GLY A 121 -4.25 1.74 -11.04
CA GLY A 121 -3.09 2.12 -10.23
C GLY A 121 -2.72 1.13 -9.13
N VAL A 122 -3.30 -0.07 -9.15
CA VAL A 122 -2.81 -1.22 -8.36
C VAL A 122 -1.52 -1.73 -8.98
N TYR A 123 -0.63 -2.27 -8.17
CA TYR A 123 0.60 -2.93 -8.60
C TYR A 123 0.56 -4.40 -8.23
N GLU A 124 1.16 -5.24 -9.06
CA GLU A 124 1.33 -6.67 -8.83
C GLU A 124 2.82 -6.92 -8.59
N VAL A 125 3.14 -7.64 -7.54
CA VAL A 125 4.50 -8.08 -7.21
C VAL A 125 4.59 -9.58 -7.51
N SER A 126 5.67 -10.03 -8.12
CA SER A 126 5.99 -11.45 -8.34
C SER A 126 7.49 -11.72 -8.16
N LEU A 127 7.83 -13.00 -7.99
CA LEU A 127 9.23 -13.48 -7.95
C LEU A 127 9.82 -13.72 -9.35
N ILE A 128 8.96 -14.06 -10.32
CA ILE A 128 9.31 -14.39 -11.71
C ILE A 128 8.28 -13.83 -12.70
#